data_AF-A0A9E5I514-F1
#
_entry.id   AF-A0A9E5I514-F1
#
_cell.length_a   1.000
_cell.length_b   1.000
_cell.length_c   1.000
_cell.angle_alpha   90.00
_cell.angle_beta   90.00
_cell.angle_gamma   90.00
#
_symmetry.space_group_name_H-M   'P 1'
#
loop_
_entity.id
_entity.type
_entity.pdbx_description
1 polymer ?
#
loop_
_entity_poly.entity_id
_entity_poly.type
_entity_poly.pdbx_seq_one_letter_code
_entity_poly.pdbx_strand_id
1 'polypeptide(L)' 'MSYQYHLFFCLNERSNGDDCCARHNAQALFDFTKKRVKELGLNGAGKVRVNKAGCLDHCANGP' A
#
# COMPACT_ATOMS: atom_id res chain seq x y z
N MET A 1 -7.54 -1.22 21.45
CA MET A 1 -6.92 -2.42 20.87
C MET A 1 -6.14 -2.02 19.63
N SER A 2 -4.88 -2.43 19.52
CA SER A 2 -4.02 -2.19 18.36
C SER A 2 -4.46 -3.04 17.16
N TYR A 3 -3.95 -2.73 15.97
CA TYR A 3 -4.06 -3.64 14.82
C TYR A 3 -3.06 -4.79 14.98
N GLN A 4 -3.42 -5.97 14.49
CA GLN A 4 -2.52 -7.13 14.47
C GLN A 4 -1.48 -6.97 13.35
N TYR A 5 -1.90 -6.47 12.19
CA TYR A 5 -1.03 -6.25 11.04
C TYR A 5 -1.22 -4.86 10.44
N HIS A 6 -0.11 -4.26 10.03
CA HIS A 6 -0.08 -3.06 9.20
C HIS A 6 0.50 -3.42 7.83
N LEU A 7 -0.26 -3.18 6.77
CA LEU A 7 0.21 -3.30 5.40
C LEU A 7 0.50 -1.90 4.89
N PHE A 8 1.73 -1.66 4.44
CA PHE A 8 2.14 -0.39 3.88
C PHE A 8 2.35 -0.54 2.38
N PHE A 9 1.72 0.33 1.60
CA PHE A 9 1.90 0.40 0.15
C PHE A 9 2.66 1.68 -0.19
N CYS A 10 3.83 1.53 -0.81
CA CYS A 10 4.54 2.67 -1.39
C CYS A 10 3.71 3.23 -2.54
N LEU A 11 3.22 4.46 -2.41
CA LEU A 11 2.50 5.17 -3.46
C LEU A 11 3.32 6.35 -3.99
N ASN A 12 4.64 6.29 -3.80
CA ASN A 12 5.53 7.40 -4.12
C ASN A 12 5.53 7.67 -5.62
N GLU A 13 5.29 8.92 -5.98
CA GLU A 13 5.41 9.46 -7.35
C GLU A 13 6.62 10.39 -7.39
N ARG A 14 7.39 10.34 -8.48
CA ARG A 14 8.54 11.20 -8.69
C ARG A 14 8.31 12.08 -9.92
N SER A 15 8.33 13.39 -9.73
CA SER A 15 8.10 14.38 -10.80
C SER A 15 9.24 14.47 -11.82
N ASN A 16 10.43 13.99 -11.47
CA ASN A 16 11.60 13.97 -12.36
C ASN A 16 11.58 12.81 -13.37
N GLY A 17 10.56 11.96 -13.35
CA GLY A 17 10.41 10.85 -14.28
C GLY A 17 11.18 9.58 -13.90
N ASP A 18 11.90 9.59 -12.77
CA ASP A 18 12.58 8.42 -12.24
C ASP A 18 11.61 7.27 -11.97
N ASP A 19 12.16 6.07 -11.98
CA ASP A 19 11.41 4.88 -11.66
C ASP A 19 10.88 4.92 -10.21
N CYS A 20 9.59 4.67 -10.05
CA CYS A 20 8.90 4.75 -8.77
C CYS A 20 7.58 4.00 -8.78
N CYS A 21 7.11 3.68 -7.58
CA CYS A 21 5.93 2.85 -7.40
C CYS A 21 4.69 3.37 -8.15
N ALA A 22 4.41 4.67 -8.09
CA ALA A 22 3.25 5.23 -8.79
C ALA A 22 3.21 4.89 -10.30
N ARG A 23 4.37 4.69 -10.93
CA ARG A 23 4.48 4.36 -12.36
C ARG A 23 4.17 2.90 -12.70
N HIS A 24 4.22 1.97 -11.74
CA HIS A 24 3.81 0.58 -11.95
C HIS A 24 2.55 0.22 -11.17
N ASN A 25 1.56 1.13 -11.19
CA ASN A 25 0.18 0.86 -10.78
C ASN A 25 -0.02 0.61 -9.27
N ALA A 26 0.81 1.22 -8.41
CA ALA A 26 0.74 1.06 -6.95
C ALA A 26 -0.64 1.39 -6.37
N GLN A 27 -1.27 2.43 -6.91
CA GLN A 27 -2.55 2.93 -6.45
C GLN A 27 -3.64 1.87 -6.64
N ALA A 28 -3.66 1.17 -7.77
CA ALA A 28 -4.61 0.09 -8.02
C ALA A 28 -4.40 -1.09 -7.06
N LEU A 29 -3.15 -1.47 -6.76
CA LEU A 29 -2.84 -2.53 -5.80
C LEU A 29 -3.29 -2.17 -4.37
N PHE A 30 -3.09 -0.91 -3.96
CA PHE A 30 -3.57 -0.40 -2.67
C PHE A 30 -5.10 -0.45 -2.59
N ASP A 31 -5.81 0.05 -3.61
CA ASP A 31 -7.27 0.10 -3.63
C ASP A 31 -7.89 -1.31 -3.66
N PHE A 32 -7.30 -2.21 -4.45
CA PHE A 32 -7.66 -3.63 -4.46
C PHE A 32 -7.51 -4.25 -3.07
N THR A 33 -6.36 -4.07 -2.43
CA THR A 33 -6.10 -4.65 -1.11
C THR A 33 -7.06 -4.11 -0.06
N LYS A 34 -7.32 -2.80 -0.06
CA LYS A 34 -8.26 -2.16 0.86
C LYS A 34 -9.67 -2.71 0.68
N LYS A 35 -10.12 -2.91 -0.56
CA LYS A 35 -11.42 -3.53 -0.87
C LYS A 35 -11.45 -4.99 -0.39
N ARG A 36 -10.43 -5.78 -0.71
CA ARG A 36 -10.35 -7.21 -0.36
C ARG A 36 -10.33 -7.45 1.15
N VAL A 37 -9.57 -6.66 1.90
CA VAL A 37 -9.53 -6.74 3.38
C VAL A 37 -10.90 -6.44 3.98
N LYS A 38 -11.66 -5.49 3.41
CA LYS A 38 -13.03 -5.20 3.85
C LYS A 38 -13.99 -6.35 3.52
N GLU A 39 -13.94 -6.89 2.31
CA GLU A 39 -14.78 -8.02 1.87
C GLU A 39 -14.57 -9.28 2.73
N LEU A 40 -13.34 -9.51 3.18
CA LEU A 40 -12.99 -10.62 4.06
C LEU A 40 -13.31 -10.35 5.54
N GLY A 41 -13.84 -9.16 5.89
CA GLY A 41 -14.08 -8.77 7.27
C GLY A 41 -12.79 -8.65 8.11
N LEU A 42 -11.64 -8.42 7.47
CA LEU A 42 -10.33 -8.32 8.10
C LEU A 42 -9.95 -6.88 8.48
N ASN A 43 -10.80 -5.89 8.20
CA ASN A 43 -10.55 -4.50 8.60
C ASN A 43 -10.96 -4.24 10.05
N GLY A 44 -10.18 -3.42 10.76
CA GLY A 44 -10.56 -2.88 12.08
C GLY A 44 -9.64 -3.32 13.23
N ALA A 45 -10.03 -2.94 14.45
CA ALA A 45 -9.24 -3.19 15.66
C ALA A 45 -8.97 -4.69 15.86
N GLY A 46 -7.73 -5.03 16.24
CA GLY A 46 -7.28 -6.42 16.38
C GLY A 46 -7.06 -7.17 15.06
N LYS A 47 -7.20 -6.52 13.90
CA LYS A 47 -7.06 -7.15 12.58
C LYS A 47 -6.07 -6.38 11.70
N VAL A 48 -6.41 -6.14 10.44
CA VAL A 48 -5.54 -5.56 9.42
C VAL A 48 -5.84 -4.07 9.22
N ARG A 49 -4.78 -3.26 9.15
CA ARG A 49 -4.82 -1.88 8.67
C ARG A 49 -4.01 -1.75 7.37
N VAL A 50 -4.66 -1.26 6.33
CA VAL A 50 -4.03 -0.90 5.05
C VAL A 50 -3.65 0.58 5.08
N ASN A 51 -2.37 0.89 4.87
CA ASN A 51 -1.79 2.23 4.99
C ASN A 51 -1.07 2.64 3.70
N LYS A 52 -1.02 3.95 3.46
CA LYS A 52 -0.19 4.57 2.42
C LYS A 52 1.19 4.84 2.99
N ALA A 53 2.23 4.72 2.16
CA ALA A 53 3.60 5.06 2.49
C ALA A 53 4.27 5.85 1.36
N GLY A 54 5.33 6.58 1.70
CA GLY A 54 6.29 7.12 0.74
C GLY A 54 7.26 6.05 0.24
N CYS A 55 8.38 6.48 -0.36
CA CYS A 55 9.43 5.59 -0.83
C CYS A 55 9.90 4.64 0.28
N LEU A 56 10.04 3.35 -0.05
CA LEU A 56 10.58 2.31 0.84
C LEU A 56 11.95 1.82 0.35
N ASP A 57 12.63 2.62 -0.46
CA ASP A 57 13.97 2.36 -1.04
C ASP A 57 14.07 1.05 -1.82
N HIS A 58 12.95 0.62 -2.41
CA HIS A 58 12.84 -0.62 -3.19
C HIS A 58 12.21 -0.41 -4.57
N CYS A 59 12.41 0.78 -5.16
CA CYS A 59 11.78 1.15 -6.43
C CYS A 59 12.08 0.19 -7.58
N ALA A 60 13.30 -0.39 -7.64
CA ALA A 60 13.67 -1.35 -8.67
C ALA A 60 12.81 -2.62 -8.69
N ASN A 61 12.13 -2.94 -7.58
CA ASN A 61 11.18 -4.04 -7.48
C ASN A 61 9.81 -3.56 -6.98
N GLY A 62 9.47 -2.28 -7.19
CA GLY A 62 8.28 -1.65 -6.62
C GLY A 62 7.41 -0.93 -7.65
N PRO A 63 6.09 -0.87 -7.47
CA PRO A 63 5.28 -1.65 -6.53
C PRO A 63 5.21 -3.12 -6.95
#